data_AF-A0A397YFT9-F1
#
_entry.id   AF-A0A397YFT9-F1
#
_cell.length_a   1.000
_cell.length_b   1.000
_cell.length_c   1.000
_cell.angle_alpha   90.00
_cell.angle_beta   90.00
_cell.angle_gamma   90.00
#
_symmetry.space_group_name_H-M   'P 1'
#
loop_
_entity.id
_entity.type
_entity.pdbx_description
1 polymer ?
#
loop_
_entity_poly.entity_id
_entity_poly.type
_entity_poly.pdbx_seq_one_letter_code
_entity_poly.pdbx_strand_id
1 'polypeptide(L)'
;MAQEGRNIDEQVVVGEQKGSVEWAILKRTRQLNTTASEEVLKLAEDLETWEKDDKTKLIVTQSAGDDVQMFYDGQFSSLNDIYTMYWLCYHIHTYKKTQVAIVDGICNFGSASLMFAMKFSVVTEKIDFATLEASLGFHTDCGFSYIHSRLPGHLGEFLALTGTRLNGKELVAVGMATHFVPSAKLVDLVARLWSLDSGDMDVVRSTIEEFSEKVELDKDSILNKLSIIDKCCSKESVKQIIQEFEAEGSKEGNEWVTPIMGFLKQSSPTGLKINLRSIREGRKQTLAECLKKEFRVSVNILRGTISNDAYEGARALTIDKDNRPGWNPATLDEVDDEKINLVFLPLEDDIELRIPETEDNRWGGKYET
;
A
#
# COMPACT_ATOMS: atom_id res chain seq x y z
N MET A 1 21.97 24.80 -31.18
CA MET A 1 22.30 24.29 -29.83
C MET A 1 21.39 25.00 -28.84
N ALA A 2 20.16 24.51 -28.68
CA ALA A 2 19.28 24.93 -27.61
C ALA A 2 19.34 23.83 -26.56
N GLN A 3 19.78 24.17 -25.35
CA GLN A 3 19.59 23.32 -24.17
C GLN A 3 18.08 23.26 -23.93
N GLU A 4 17.48 22.09 -24.10
CA GLU A 4 16.17 21.78 -23.54
C GLU A 4 16.29 21.82 -22.02
N GLY A 5 15.87 22.93 -21.42
CA GLY A 5 15.63 22.99 -19.99
C GLY A 5 14.41 22.13 -19.66
N ARG A 6 14.62 20.93 -19.11
CA ARG A 6 13.54 20.18 -18.49
C ARG A 6 13.03 20.98 -17.31
N ASN A 7 11.74 21.31 -17.33
CA ASN A 7 11.08 22.06 -16.27
C ASN A 7 10.97 21.18 -15.02
N ILE A 8 11.69 21.55 -13.96
CA ILE A 8 11.78 20.76 -12.70
C ILE A 8 10.40 20.69 -11.99
N ASP A 9 9.49 21.62 -12.29
CA ASP A 9 8.12 21.66 -11.75
C ASP A 9 7.18 20.58 -12.33
N GLU A 10 7.63 19.80 -13.33
CA GLU A 10 6.80 18.80 -14.03
C GLU A 10 7.15 17.34 -13.69
N GLN A 11 8.12 17.09 -12.80
CA GLN A 11 8.55 15.73 -12.42
C GLN A 11 7.81 15.22 -11.18
N VAL A 12 7.30 13.99 -11.27
CA VAL A 12 6.66 13.27 -10.15
C VAL A 12 7.65 12.72 -9.15
N VAL A 13 8.82 12.27 -9.62
CA VAL A 13 9.94 11.91 -8.75
C VAL A 13 11.00 12.98 -8.94
N VAL A 14 11.18 13.83 -7.93
CA VAL A 14 12.31 14.76 -7.90
C VAL A 14 13.39 14.14 -7.03
N GLY A 15 14.48 13.74 -7.68
CA GLY A 15 15.71 13.28 -7.04
C GLY A 15 16.60 14.47 -6.68
N GLU A 16 16.77 14.72 -5.39
CA GLU A 16 17.75 15.70 -4.90
C GLU A 16 18.86 14.98 -4.12
N GLN A 17 20.12 15.34 -4.39
CA GLN A 17 21.28 14.81 -3.67
C GLN A 17 21.93 15.91 -2.84
N LYS A 18 22.21 15.62 -1.57
CA LYS A 18 23.04 16.47 -0.72
C LYS A 18 23.91 15.62 0.18
N GLY A 19 25.22 15.70 -0.03
CA GLY A 19 26.18 14.88 0.70
C GLY A 19 25.95 13.40 0.42
N SER A 20 25.59 12.64 1.45
CA SER A 20 25.33 11.20 1.38
C SER A 20 23.85 10.81 1.38
N VAL A 21 22.96 11.79 1.26
CA VAL A 21 21.51 11.61 1.28
C VAL A 21 20.96 11.82 -0.12
N GLU A 22 20.17 10.85 -0.58
CA GLU A 22 19.33 10.95 -1.77
C GLU A 22 17.89 11.14 -1.34
N TRP A 23 17.19 12.07 -1.96
CA TRP A 23 15.82 12.40 -1.62
C TRP A 23 14.92 12.23 -2.83
N ALA A 24 13.90 11.39 -2.69
CA ALA A 24 12.84 11.19 -3.67
C ALA A 24 11.57 11.87 -3.17
N ILE A 25 11.14 12.93 -3.84
CA ILE A 25 9.81 13.52 -3.57
C ILE A 25 8.82 12.88 -4.54
N LEU A 26 7.77 12.23 -4.03
CA LEU A 26 6.66 11.71 -4.81
C LEU A 26 5.55 12.76 -4.89
N LYS A 27 5.34 13.34 -6.08
CA LYS A 27 4.30 14.35 -6.37
C LYS A 27 3.23 13.79 -7.29
N ARG A 28 1.97 14.22 -7.11
CA ARG A 28 0.90 13.91 -8.07
C ARG A 28 1.11 14.69 -9.39
N THR A 29 1.16 13.99 -10.52
CA THR A 29 1.03 14.59 -11.84
C THR A 29 -0.42 15.03 -12.06
N ARG A 30 -0.65 16.33 -12.34
CA ARG A 30 -1.97 16.84 -12.78
C ARG A 30 -2.24 16.58 -14.26
N GLN A 31 -1.29 15.99 -14.98
CA GLN A 31 -1.41 15.77 -16.43
C GLN A 31 -2.08 14.44 -16.73
N LEU A 32 -3.03 14.47 -17.67
CA LEU A 32 -3.72 13.31 -18.24
C LEU A 32 -2.82 12.43 -19.14
N ASN A 33 -1.51 12.73 -19.26
CA ASN A 33 -0.65 12.24 -20.34
C ASN A 33 0.64 11.53 -19.88
N THR A 34 0.94 11.48 -18.58
CA THR A 34 2.07 10.69 -18.06
C THR A 34 1.52 9.39 -17.51
N THR A 35 1.95 8.25 -18.05
CA THR A 35 1.47 6.96 -17.56
C THR A 35 2.16 6.65 -16.24
N ALA A 36 1.40 6.14 -15.28
CA ALA A 36 1.86 5.54 -14.02
C ALA A 36 3.19 4.77 -14.11
N SER A 37 3.40 4.11 -15.26
CA SER A 37 4.57 3.29 -15.56
C SER A 37 5.88 4.05 -15.69
N GLU A 38 5.91 5.26 -16.24
CA GLU A 38 7.17 6.02 -16.38
C GLU A 38 7.75 6.43 -15.02
N GLU A 39 6.87 6.77 -14.09
CA GLU A 39 7.25 7.26 -12.75
C GLU A 39 7.78 6.12 -11.87
N VAL A 40 7.13 4.95 -11.93
CA VAL A 40 7.56 3.73 -11.27
C VAL A 40 8.90 3.25 -11.82
N LEU A 41 9.06 3.27 -13.15
CA LEU A 41 10.33 2.92 -13.80
C LEU A 41 11.44 3.88 -13.38
N LYS A 42 11.17 5.19 -13.36
CA LYS A 42 12.15 6.18 -12.93
C LYS A 42 12.59 5.97 -11.48
N LEU A 43 11.64 5.74 -10.57
CA LEU A 43 11.95 5.42 -9.17
C LEU A 43 12.77 4.13 -9.05
N ALA A 44 12.46 3.10 -9.84
CA ALA A 44 13.23 1.86 -9.89
C ALA A 44 14.67 2.08 -10.37
N GLU A 45 14.87 2.87 -11.43
CA GLU A 45 16.20 3.23 -11.95
C GLU A 45 17.03 4.03 -10.94
N ASP A 46 16.40 4.99 -10.26
CA ASP A 46 17.06 5.79 -9.23
C ASP A 46 17.45 4.92 -8.03
N LEU A 47 16.54 4.07 -7.54
CA LEU A 47 16.84 3.13 -6.47
C LEU A 47 17.94 2.12 -6.87
N GLU A 48 17.97 1.62 -8.10
CA GLU A 48 19.07 0.77 -8.59
C GLU A 48 20.41 1.52 -8.56
N THR A 49 20.41 2.77 -9.05
CA THR A 49 21.61 3.61 -9.12
C THR A 49 22.12 3.93 -7.72
N TRP A 50 21.24 4.37 -6.83
CA TRP A 50 21.53 4.73 -5.47
C TRP A 50 21.98 3.54 -4.63
N GLU A 51 21.49 2.33 -4.87
CA GLU A 51 21.96 1.15 -4.15
C GLU A 51 23.44 0.84 -4.49
N LYS A 52 23.85 1.09 -5.74
CA LYS A 52 25.22 0.84 -6.24
C LYS A 52 26.22 1.96 -5.93
N ASP A 53 25.75 3.19 -5.64
CA ASP A 53 26.65 4.32 -5.36
C ASP A 53 27.17 4.31 -3.91
N ASP A 54 28.46 4.04 -3.70
CA ASP A 54 29.08 4.06 -2.38
C ASP A 54 28.93 5.39 -1.62
N LYS A 55 28.67 6.52 -2.31
CA LYS A 55 28.46 7.83 -1.67
C LYS A 55 27.08 7.97 -1.07
N THR A 56 26.06 7.35 -1.67
CA THR A 56 24.70 7.30 -1.14
C THR A 56 24.67 6.38 0.08
N LYS A 57 24.27 6.93 1.22
CA LYS A 57 24.15 6.18 2.48
C LYS A 57 22.70 6.10 2.97
N LEU A 58 21.90 7.13 2.71
CA LEU A 58 20.53 7.24 3.17
C LEU A 58 19.63 7.66 1.99
N ILE A 59 18.47 7.00 1.87
CA ILE A 59 17.44 7.38 0.92
C ILE A 59 16.24 7.87 1.73
N VAL A 60 15.75 9.06 1.42
CA VAL A 60 14.53 9.59 2.01
C VAL A 60 13.47 9.72 0.93
N THR A 61 12.28 9.19 1.17
CA THR A 61 11.14 9.31 0.28
C THR A 61 10.05 10.10 0.97
N GLN A 62 9.62 11.20 0.37
CA GLN A 62 8.59 12.08 0.93
C GLN A 62 7.38 12.13 0.01
N SER A 63 6.19 11.91 0.57
CA SER A 63 4.93 12.19 -0.13
C SER A 63 4.66 13.70 -0.10
N ALA A 64 4.29 14.29 -1.25
CA ALA A 64 3.97 15.71 -1.36
C ALA A 64 2.53 16.07 -0.89
N GLY A 65 1.90 15.24 -0.07
CA GLY A 65 0.65 15.55 0.63
C GLY A 65 -0.65 15.35 -0.17
N ASP A 66 -0.55 15.09 -1.47
CA ASP A 66 -1.68 14.69 -2.32
C ASP A 66 -1.63 13.18 -2.58
N ASP A 67 -2.81 12.54 -2.70
CA ASP A 67 -2.89 11.12 -3.07
C ASP A 67 -2.11 10.89 -4.36
N VAL A 68 -1.04 10.12 -4.23
CA VAL A 68 -0.30 9.60 -5.37
C VAL A 68 -1.20 8.49 -5.93
N GLN A 69 -2.25 8.92 -6.67
CA GLN A 69 -3.15 8.06 -7.45
C GLN A 69 -2.38 7.45 -8.63
N MET A 70 -1.25 6.84 -8.35
CA MET A 70 -0.35 6.32 -9.37
C MET A 70 -0.90 5.07 -10.04
N PHE A 71 -1.95 4.40 -9.54
CA PHE A 71 -2.12 2.99 -9.88
C PHE A 71 -3.51 2.52 -10.33
N TYR A 72 -4.60 3.26 -10.04
CA TYR A 72 -5.97 2.70 -10.17
C TYR A 72 -6.97 3.54 -10.96
N ASP A 73 -6.53 4.50 -11.77
CA ASP A 73 -7.41 5.19 -12.74
C ASP A 73 -7.76 4.31 -13.97
N GLY A 74 -7.66 2.98 -13.84
CA GLY A 74 -7.82 2.03 -14.95
C GLY A 74 -6.66 2.03 -15.95
N GLN A 75 -5.50 2.56 -15.56
CA GLN A 75 -4.35 2.84 -16.44
C GLN A 75 -3.13 1.91 -16.25
N PHE A 76 -3.28 0.71 -15.67
CA PHE A 76 -2.31 -0.34 -16.03
C PHE A 76 -2.51 -0.65 -17.52
N SER A 77 -1.76 0.08 -18.34
CA SER A 77 -1.86 0.04 -19.79
C SER A 77 -1.32 -1.28 -20.35
N SER A 78 -0.51 -1.98 -19.55
CA SER A 78 0.11 -3.23 -19.92
C SER A 78 0.41 -4.14 -18.71
N LEU A 79 0.65 -5.42 -19.00
CA LEU A 79 1.19 -6.40 -18.04
C LEU A 79 2.56 -5.96 -17.48
N ASN A 80 3.34 -5.24 -18.30
CA ASN A 80 4.64 -4.70 -17.94
C ASN A 80 4.52 -3.71 -16.77
N ASP A 81 3.50 -2.86 -16.78
CA ASP A 81 3.31 -1.87 -15.72
C ASP A 81 3.03 -2.55 -14.36
N ILE A 82 2.17 -3.57 -14.36
CA ILE A 82 1.81 -4.34 -13.16
C ILE A 82 3.04 -5.03 -12.59
N TYR A 83 3.76 -5.79 -13.42
CA TYR A 83 4.94 -6.51 -12.92
C TYR A 83 5.97 -5.50 -12.36
N THR A 84 6.06 -4.26 -12.90
CA THR A 84 7.16 -3.34 -12.57
C THR A 84 6.94 -2.88 -11.15
N MET A 85 5.68 -2.59 -10.85
CA MET A 85 5.25 -2.23 -9.52
C MET A 85 5.52 -3.35 -8.52
N TYR A 86 5.14 -4.59 -8.81
CA TYR A 86 5.38 -5.72 -7.90
C TYR A 86 6.86 -6.03 -7.70
N TRP A 87 7.65 -5.96 -8.76
CA TRP A 87 9.09 -6.11 -8.72
C TRP A 87 9.75 -5.01 -7.89
N LEU A 88 9.32 -3.75 -8.09
CA LEU A 88 9.80 -2.61 -7.30
C LEU A 88 9.42 -2.74 -5.83
N CYS A 89 8.21 -3.20 -5.52
CA CYS A 89 7.77 -3.45 -4.15
C CYS A 89 8.69 -4.43 -3.44
N TYR A 90 9.09 -5.52 -4.10
CA TYR A 90 10.08 -6.44 -3.54
C TYR A 90 11.41 -5.74 -3.21
N HIS A 91 11.91 -4.92 -4.13
CA HIS A 91 13.18 -4.24 -3.95
C HIS A 91 13.16 -3.22 -2.83
N ILE A 92 12.06 -2.51 -2.63
CA ILE A 92 11.91 -1.58 -1.52
C ILE A 92 11.88 -2.33 -0.18
N HIS A 93 11.09 -3.40 -0.08
CA HIS A 93 11.04 -4.20 1.15
C HIS A 93 12.39 -4.83 1.53
N THR A 94 13.22 -5.14 0.53
CA THR A 94 14.50 -5.82 0.72
C THR A 94 15.70 -4.92 0.49
N TYR A 95 15.50 -3.60 0.38
CA TYR A 95 16.51 -2.64 -0.05
C TYR A 95 17.72 -2.65 0.88
N LYS A 96 18.93 -2.55 0.31
CA LYS A 96 20.16 -2.75 1.10
C LYS A 96 20.57 -1.56 1.95
N LYS A 97 20.18 -0.36 1.53
CA LYS A 97 20.50 0.88 2.24
C LYS A 97 19.32 1.31 3.09
N THR A 98 19.60 2.09 4.12
CA THR A 98 18.54 2.60 5.00
C THR A 98 17.63 3.54 4.22
N GLN A 99 16.33 3.26 4.28
CA GLN A 99 15.27 4.07 3.67
C GLN A 99 14.38 4.68 4.74
N VAL A 100 14.00 5.94 4.55
CA VAL A 100 13.07 6.67 5.41
C VAL A 100 11.91 7.19 4.56
N ALA A 101 10.70 6.75 4.84
CA ALA A 101 9.47 7.35 4.34
C ALA A 101 9.02 8.49 5.26
N ILE A 102 8.63 9.64 4.70
CA ILE A 102 7.93 10.73 5.40
C ILE A 102 6.53 10.89 4.79
N VAL A 103 5.51 10.60 5.59
CA VAL A 103 4.10 10.57 5.19
C VAL A 103 3.32 11.64 5.96
N ASP A 104 3.04 12.77 5.31
CA ASP A 104 2.26 13.89 5.85
C ASP A 104 1.07 14.21 4.95
N GLY A 105 0.01 13.38 5.04
CA GLY A 105 -1.20 13.56 4.25
C GLY A 105 -1.78 12.24 3.75
N ILE A 106 -2.46 12.30 2.61
CA ILE A 106 -3.13 11.13 2.02
C ILE A 106 -2.06 10.11 1.60
N CYS A 107 -2.23 8.87 2.05
CA CYS A 107 -1.37 7.76 1.68
C CYS A 107 -2.27 6.54 1.49
N ASN A 108 -2.89 6.43 0.32
CA ASN A 108 -3.73 5.29 -0.02
C ASN A 108 -3.05 4.44 -1.11
N PHE A 109 -3.49 3.19 -1.24
CA PHE A 109 -3.11 2.28 -2.33
C PHE A 109 -1.59 2.08 -2.45
N GLY A 110 -1.08 2.09 -3.68
CA GLY A 110 0.32 1.82 -4.00
C GLY A 110 1.33 2.80 -3.41
N SER A 111 0.93 3.98 -2.92
CA SER A 111 1.87 4.84 -2.17
C SER A 111 2.22 4.24 -0.81
N ALA A 112 1.22 3.69 -0.13
CA ALA A 112 1.39 3.09 1.18
C ALA A 112 2.21 1.79 1.11
N SER A 113 2.14 1.05 -0.01
CA SER A 113 2.91 -0.18 -0.21
C SER A 113 4.39 0.09 -0.39
N LEU A 114 4.75 1.21 -1.02
CA LEU A 114 6.13 1.66 -1.14
C LEU A 114 6.62 2.21 0.21
N MET A 115 5.82 3.02 0.90
CA MET A 115 6.28 3.78 2.06
C MET A 115 6.30 2.98 3.38
N PHE A 116 5.32 2.11 3.63
CA PHE A 116 5.30 1.28 4.85
C PHE A 116 6.23 0.06 4.77
N ALA A 117 6.70 -0.28 3.58
CA ALA A 117 7.74 -1.29 3.37
C ALA A 117 9.15 -0.82 3.76
N MET A 118 9.38 0.49 3.81
CA MET A 118 10.69 1.07 4.09
C MET A 118 11.12 0.84 5.54
N LYS A 119 12.43 0.86 5.76
CA LYS A 119 13.02 0.58 7.07
C LYS A 119 12.50 1.49 8.18
N PHE A 120 12.31 2.76 7.85
CA PHE A 120 11.64 3.75 8.70
C PHE A 120 10.48 4.34 7.92
N SER A 121 9.33 4.43 8.56
CA SER A 121 8.19 5.20 8.10
C SER A 121 7.75 6.17 9.19
N VAL A 122 7.81 7.46 8.88
CA VAL A 122 7.46 8.58 9.74
C VAL A 122 6.11 9.11 9.30
N VAL A 123 5.14 9.08 10.21
CA VAL A 123 3.77 9.56 9.97
C VAL A 123 3.45 10.74 10.88
N THR A 124 2.52 11.59 10.44
CA THR A 124 2.04 12.75 11.21
C THR A 124 0.58 12.61 11.61
N GLU A 125 0.04 13.59 12.33
CA GLU A 125 -1.39 13.72 12.59
C GLU A 125 -2.24 13.95 11.34
N LYS A 126 -1.64 14.30 10.20
CA LYS A 126 -2.37 14.57 8.94
C LYS A 126 -2.55 13.33 8.06
N ILE A 127 -1.96 12.19 8.44
CA ILE A 127 -2.06 11.00 7.61
C ILE A 127 -3.52 10.57 7.42
N ASP A 128 -3.92 10.35 6.17
CA ASP A 128 -5.19 9.70 5.81
C ASP A 128 -4.85 8.39 5.11
N PHE A 129 -4.95 7.30 5.88
CA PHE A 129 -4.70 5.94 5.41
C PHE A 129 -5.95 5.08 5.62
N ALA A 130 -6.37 4.42 4.55
CA ALA A 130 -7.32 3.32 4.59
C ALA A 130 -7.07 2.31 3.47
N THR A 131 -7.46 1.06 3.73
CA THR A 131 -7.48 -0.01 2.73
C THR A 131 -8.85 -0.07 2.08
N LEU A 132 -8.99 0.53 0.91
CA LEU A 132 -10.28 0.74 0.22
C LEU A 132 -10.45 -0.16 -1.02
N GLU A 133 -9.52 -1.06 -1.28
CA GLU A 133 -9.43 -1.88 -2.49
C GLU A 133 -10.68 -2.74 -2.70
N ALA A 134 -11.27 -3.29 -1.63
CA ALA A 134 -12.53 -4.03 -1.73
C ALA A 134 -13.70 -3.17 -2.25
N SER A 135 -13.74 -1.88 -1.92
CA SER A 135 -14.76 -0.95 -2.44
C SER A 135 -14.53 -0.55 -3.89
N LEU A 136 -13.32 -0.73 -4.41
CA LEU A 136 -12.99 -0.55 -5.83
C LEU A 136 -13.17 -1.83 -6.64
N GLY A 137 -13.63 -2.95 -6.05
CA GLY A 137 -13.67 -4.23 -6.75
C GLY A 137 -12.29 -4.86 -6.94
N PHE A 138 -11.32 -4.47 -6.12
CA PHE A 138 -9.93 -4.88 -6.19
C PHE A 138 -9.47 -5.62 -4.90
N HIS A 139 -8.18 -5.94 -4.81
CA HIS A 139 -7.58 -6.65 -3.67
C HIS A 139 -6.40 -5.87 -3.08
N THR A 140 -6.09 -6.11 -1.80
CA THR A 140 -4.87 -5.62 -1.15
C THR A 140 -3.65 -6.15 -1.88
N ASP A 141 -2.97 -5.25 -2.58
CA ASP A 141 -1.89 -5.57 -3.52
C ASP A 141 -0.53 -5.02 -3.05
N CYS A 142 0.50 -5.19 -3.87
CA CYS A 142 1.81 -4.59 -3.69
C CYS A 142 2.51 -4.87 -2.33
N GLY A 143 2.23 -6.01 -1.72
CA GLY A 143 2.78 -6.47 -0.44
C GLY A 143 1.83 -6.28 0.74
N PHE A 144 0.64 -5.71 0.55
CA PHE A 144 -0.29 -5.52 1.66
C PHE A 144 -0.86 -6.82 2.22
N SER A 145 -0.96 -7.91 1.44
CA SER A 145 -1.33 -9.20 2.05
C SER A 145 -0.23 -9.70 2.98
N TYR A 146 1.05 -9.36 2.73
CA TYR A 146 2.15 -9.63 3.65
C TYR A 146 2.07 -8.75 4.91
N ILE A 147 1.89 -7.43 4.76
CA ILE A 147 1.82 -6.48 5.89
C ILE A 147 0.59 -6.77 6.77
N HIS A 148 -0.61 -6.81 6.19
CA HIS A 148 -1.86 -7.02 6.94
C HIS A 148 -1.89 -8.36 7.67
N SER A 149 -1.34 -9.42 7.07
CA SER A 149 -1.34 -10.74 7.71
C SER A 149 -0.46 -10.83 8.96
N ARG A 150 0.42 -9.84 9.18
CA ARG A 150 1.32 -9.74 10.34
C ARG A 150 0.81 -8.76 11.40
N LEU A 151 -0.29 -8.07 11.15
CA LEU A 151 -0.92 -7.23 12.16
C LEU A 151 -1.48 -8.06 13.33
N PRO A 152 -1.63 -7.47 14.52
CA PRO A 152 -2.16 -8.16 15.69
C PRO A 152 -3.52 -8.80 15.43
N GLY A 153 -3.69 -10.04 15.90
CA GLY A 153 -4.96 -10.76 15.81
C GLY A 153 -5.48 -10.85 14.36
N HIS A 154 -6.70 -10.36 14.14
CA HIS A 154 -7.37 -10.27 12.84
C HIS A 154 -7.54 -8.83 12.34
N LEU A 155 -6.69 -7.91 12.80
CA LEU A 155 -6.77 -6.50 12.41
C LEU A 155 -6.54 -6.32 10.90
N GLY A 156 -5.64 -7.10 10.28
CA GLY A 156 -5.39 -7.01 8.84
C GLY A 156 -6.63 -7.33 8.00
N GLU A 157 -7.32 -8.43 8.32
CA GLU A 157 -8.59 -8.77 7.68
C GLU A 157 -9.65 -7.68 7.92
N PHE A 158 -9.70 -7.12 9.13
CA PHE A 158 -10.63 -6.04 9.46
C PHE A 158 -10.39 -4.80 8.61
N LEU A 159 -9.15 -4.30 8.52
CA LEU A 159 -8.83 -3.10 7.75
C LEU A 159 -9.21 -3.27 6.28
N ALA A 160 -8.83 -4.40 5.67
CA ALA A 160 -9.08 -4.68 4.26
C ALA A 160 -10.55 -4.89 3.90
N LEU A 161 -11.36 -5.42 4.83
CA LEU A 161 -12.78 -5.66 4.58
C LEU A 161 -13.66 -4.44 4.90
N THR A 162 -13.22 -3.56 5.80
CA THR A 162 -14.07 -2.49 6.34
C THR A 162 -13.69 -1.09 5.89
N GLY A 163 -12.52 -0.91 5.25
CA GLY A 163 -12.05 0.42 4.87
C GLY A 163 -11.81 1.36 6.05
N THR A 164 -11.66 0.79 7.25
CA THR A 164 -11.47 1.56 8.47
C THR A 164 -10.15 2.32 8.39
N ARG A 165 -10.22 3.60 8.76
CA ARG A 165 -9.07 4.50 8.80
C ARG A 165 -8.27 4.29 10.07
N LEU A 166 -6.96 4.36 9.92
CA LEU A 166 -6.03 4.48 11.04
C LEU A 166 -5.36 5.85 11.00
N ASN A 167 -5.35 6.52 12.14
CA ASN A 167 -4.57 7.75 12.30
C ASN A 167 -3.07 7.41 12.52
N GLY A 168 -2.20 8.44 12.49
CA GLY A 168 -0.75 8.24 12.60
C GLY A 168 -0.31 7.53 13.88
N LYS A 169 -0.96 7.81 15.02
CA LYS A 169 -0.65 7.13 16.28
C LYS A 169 -1.05 5.66 16.24
N GLU A 170 -2.21 5.36 15.68
CA GLU A 170 -2.69 3.98 15.51
C GLU A 170 -1.79 3.17 14.58
N LEU A 171 -1.34 3.77 13.45
CA LEU A 171 -0.40 3.14 12.52
C LEU A 171 0.92 2.74 13.18
N VAL A 172 1.46 3.60 14.05
CA VAL A 172 2.66 3.28 14.83
C VAL A 172 2.37 2.21 15.88
N ALA A 173 1.23 2.31 16.58
CA ALA A 173 0.86 1.34 17.61
C ALA A 173 0.70 -0.09 17.08
N VAL A 174 0.25 -0.25 15.84
CA VAL A 174 0.11 -1.57 15.18
C VAL A 174 1.35 -2.01 14.41
N GLY A 175 2.38 -1.17 14.34
CA GLY A 175 3.66 -1.46 13.69
C GLY A 175 3.66 -1.31 12.17
N MET A 176 2.69 -0.61 11.58
CA MET A 176 2.71 -0.26 10.14
C MET A 176 3.59 0.96 9.86
N ALA A 177 3.60 1.92 10.78
CA ALA A 177 4.55 3.01 10.79
C ALA A 177 5.55 2.82 11.93
N THR A 178 6.72 3.43 11.80
CA THR A 178 7.79 3.29 12.82
C THR A 178 7.78 4.42 13.84
N HIS A 179 7.47 5.64 13.41
CA HIS A 179 7.57 6.83 14.25
C HIS A 179 6.41 7.78 13.96
N PHE A 180 5.94 8.45 15.01
CA PHE A 180 4.99 9.55 14.92
C PHE A 180 5.73 10.86 15.19
N VAL A 181 5.72 11.77 14.21
CA VAL A 181 6.33 13.09 14.32
C VAL A 181 5.25 14.13 14.00
N PRO A 182 4.96 15.08 14.91
CA PRO A 182 4.02 16.15 14.62
C PRO A 182 4.42 16.92 13.36
N SER A 183 3.47 17.27 12.51
CA SER A 183 3.76 17.95 11.23
C SER A 183 4.54 19.25 11.40
N ALA A 184 4.34 19.96 12.52
CA ALA A 184 5.07 21.16 12.89
C ALA A 184 6.59 20.96 13.08
N LYS A 185 7.04 19.72 13.37
CA LYS A 185 8.45 19.36 13.57
C LYS A 185 9.10 18.77 12.30
N LEU A 186 8.32 18.54 11.23
CA LEU A 186 8.85 17.90 10.02
C LEU A 186 9.92 18.74 9.32
N VAL A 187 9.79 20.07 9.31
CA VAL A 187 10.80 20.95 8.68
C VAL A 187 12.17 20.74 9.33
N ASP A 188 12.20 20.65 10.67
CA ASP A 188 13.44 20.46 11.42
C ASP A 188 13.97 19.03 11.26
N LEU A 189 13.08 18.02 11.27
CA LEU A 189 13.47 16.63 10.98
C LEU A 189 14.10 16.49 9.59
N VAL A 190 13.46 17.07 8.56
CA VAL A 190 13.96 17.06 7.18
C VAL A 190 15.35 17.70 7.11
N ALA A 191 15.53 18.87 7.73
CA ALA A 191 16.82 19.55 7.79
C ALA A 191 17.89 18.70 8.50
N ARG A 192 17.51 17.98 9.56
CA ARG A 192 18.39 17.09 10.29
C ARG A 192 18.77 15.86 9.47
N LEU A 193 17.82 15.21 8.79
CA LEU A 193 18.08 14.08 7.89
C LEU A 193 19.04 14.48 6.77
N TRP A 194 18.85 15.66 6.16
CA TRP A 194 19.76 16.21 5.16
C TRP A 194 21.19 16.45 5.65
N SER A 195 21.39 16.57 6.96
CA SER A 195 22.72 16.79 7.56
C SER A 195 23.48 15.49 7.84
N LEU A 196 22.82 14.34 7.69
CA LEU A 196 23.45 13.04 7.96
C LEU A 196 24.47 12.67 6.88
N ASP A 197 25.57 12.09 7.32
CA ASP A 197 26.63 11.49 6.50
C ASP A 197 26.67 9.96 6.64
N SER A 198 25.71 9.39 7.36
CA SER A 198 25.62 7.97 7.67
C SER A 198 24.24 7.41 7.36
N GLY A 199 24.21 6.17 6.88
CA GLY A 199 23.02 5.34 6.72
C GLY A 199 22.88 4.29 7.81
N ASP A 200 23.69 4.37 8.86
CA ASP A 200 23.59 3.46 10.00
C ASP A 200 22.20 3.53 10.62
N MET A 201 21.58 2.37 10.83
CA MET A 201 20.19 2.30 11.26
C MET A 201 19.96 2.92 12.65
N ASP A 202 20.93 2.80 13.57
CA ASP A 202 20.76 3.33 14.92
C ASP A 202 20.93 4.86 14.92
N VAL A 203 21.83 5.39 14.10
CA VAL A 203 21.97 6.86 13.88
C VAL A 203 20.71 7.46 13.25
N VAL A 204 20.17 6.81 12.21
CA VAL A 204 18.94 7.28 11.56
C VAL A 204 17.75 7.18 12.51
N ARG A 205 17.61 6.09 13.27
CA ARG A 205 16.57 5.94 14.29
C ARG A 205 16.66 7.06 15.33
N SER A 206 17.83 7.26 15.95
CA SER A 206 17.98 8.28 16.99
C SER A 206 17.68 9.68 16.45
N THR A 207 18.04 9.95 15.20
CA THR A 207 17.73 11.22 14.52
C THR A 207 16.23 11.43 14.39
N ILE A 208 15.45 10.40 14.05
CA ILE A 208 13.99 10.51 13.94
C ILE A 208 13.36 10.65 15.34
N GLU A 209 13.90 9.91 16.32
CA GLU A 209 13.44 9.93 17.72
C GLU A 209 13.60 11.31 18.38
N GLU A 210 14.60 12.11 17.99
CA GLU A 210 14.78 13.51 18.44
C GLU A 210 13.52 14.38 18.22
N PHE A 211 12.73 14.08 17.18
CA PHE A 211 11.53 14.83 16.80
C PHE A 211 10.22 14.08 17.10
N SER A 212 10.33 12.78 17.43
CA SER A 212 9.18 11.91 17.62
C SER A 212 8.44 12.22 18.93
N GLU A 213 7.15 11.90 18.94
CA GLU A 213 6.36 11.91 20.17
C GLU A 213 5.97 10.50 20.58
N LYS A 214 5.81 10.30 21.89
CA LYS A 214 5.33 9.04 22.42
C LYS A 214 3.88 8.83 21.97
N VAL A 215 3.64 7.66 21.39
CA VAL A 215 2.31 7.26 20.95
C VAL A 215 1.44 6.88 22.14
N GLU A 216 0.32 7.59 22.30
CA GLU A 216 -0.75 7.27 23.24
C GLU A 216 -2.07 7.25 22.48
N LEU A 217 -2.77 6.11 22.54
CA LEU A 217 -4.03 5.91 21.82
C LEU A 217 -5.14 6.75 22.41
N ASP A 218 -5.94 7.35 21.53
CA ASP A 218 -7.11 8.10 21.92
C ASP A 218 -8.19 7.15 22.46
N LYS A 219 -9.10 7.65 23.31
CA LYS A 219 -10.11 6.81 24.00
C LYS A 219 -11.07 6.12 23.03
N ASP A 220 -11.34 6.78 21.91
CA ASP A 220 -12.20 6.34 20.82
C ASP A 220 -11.45 5.60 19.71
N SER A 221 -10.14 5.36 19.88
CA SER A 221 -9.34 4.57 18.93
C SER A 221 -9.98 3.22 18.63
N ILE A 222 -9.95 2.84 17.35
CA ILE A 222 -10.47 1.55 16.89
C ILE A 222 -9.70 0.37 17.51
N LEU A 223 -8.44 0.59 17.88
CA LEU A 223 -7.59 -0.41 18.51
C LEU A 223 -8.08 -0.80 19.92
N ASN A 224 -8.87 0.06 20.58
CA ASN A 224 -9.54 -0.29 21.83
C ASN A 224 -10.68 -1.32 21.63
N LYS A 225 -11.03 -1.64 20.37
CA LYS A 225 -12.06 -2.62 19.99
C LYS A 225 -11.48 -3.94 19.50
N LEU A 226 -10.16 -4.15 19.61
CA LEU A 226 -9.46 -5.34 19.08
C LEU A 226 -10.10 -6.66 19.50
N SER A 227 -10.57 -6.81 20.74
CA SER A 227 -11.22 -8.06 21.17
C SER A 227 -12.50 -8.39 20.39
N ILE A 228 -13.26 -7.36 20.00
CA ILE A 228 -14.48 -7.52 19.18
C ILE A 228 -14.08 -7.77 17.73
N ILE A 229 -13.10 -7.01 17.23
CA ILE A 229 -12.55 -7.18 15.88
C ILE A 229 -12.05 -8.62 15.68
N ASP A 230 -11.24 -9.12 16.61
CA ASP A 230 -10.71 -10.48 16.57
C ASP A 230 -11.83 -11.52 16.56
N LYS A 231 -12.82 -11.36 17.44
CA LYS A 231 -13.99 -12.25 17.50
C LYS A 231 -14.76 -12.30 16.17
N CYS A 232 -14.98 -11.14 15.54
CA CYS A 232 -15.73 -11.05 14.29
C CYS A 232 -14.92 -11.54 13.10
N CYS A 233 -13.66 -11.11 12.97
CA CYS A 233 -12.81 -11.41 11.82
C CYS A 233 -12.12 -12.79 11.90
N SER A 234 -12.23 -13.51 13.02
CA SER A 234 -11.80 -14.92 13.12
C SER A 234 -12.74 -15.91 12.42
N LYS A 235 -13.94 -15.49 12.00
CA LYS A 235 -14.91 -16.36 11.35
C LYS A 235 -14.45 -16.82 9.97
N GLU A 236 -14.86 -18.00 9.53
CA GLU A 236 -14.27 -18.64 8.35
C GLU A 236 -14.55 -17.88 7.05
N SER A 237 -15.75 -17.32 6.88
CA SER A 237 -16.16 -16.64 5.65
C SER A 237 -16.60 -15.19 5.87
N VAL A 238 -16.52 -14.37 4.80
CA VAL A 238 -17.02 -12.98 4.81
C VAL A 238 -18.47 -12.90 5.29
N LYS A 239 -19.32 -13.85 4.88
CA LYS A 239 -20.72 -13.93 5.31
C LYS A 239 -20.84 -14.08 6.83
N GLN A 240 -20.06 -14.97 7.43
CA GLN A 240 -20.05 -15.16 8.88
C GLN A 240 -19.45 -13.94 9.61
N ILE A 241 -18.43 -13.29 9.05
CA ILE A 241 -17.86 -12.05 9.59
C ILE A 241 -18.94 -10.95 9.65
N ILE A 242 -19.67 -10.74 8.55
CA ILE A 242 -20.78 -9.78 8.47
C ILE A 242 -21.86 -10.10 9.52
N GLN A 243 -22.28 -11.36 9.63
CA GLN A 243 -23.28 -11.78 10.62
C GLN A 243 -22.83 -11.53 12.06
N GLU A 244 -21.55 -11.77 12.36
CA GLU A 244 -21.01 -11.53 13.71
C GLU A 244 -20.94 -10.02 14.00
N PHE A 245 -20.54 -9.19 13.04
CA PHE A 245 -20.61 -7.73 13.21
C PHE A 245 -22.06 -7.22 13.37
N GLU A 246 -23.04 -7.74 12.62
CA GLU A 246 -24.45 -7.37 12.81
C GLU A 246 -24.95 -7.70 14.23
N ALA A 247 -24.55 -8.86 14.77
CA ALA A 247 -24.85 -9.25 16.14
C ALA A 247 -24.17 -8.35 17.17
N GLU A 248 -22.91 -7.97 16.96
CA GLU A 248 -22.19 -7.05 17.85
C GLU A 248 -22.72 -5.62 17.78
N GLY A 249 -23.09 -5.12 16.61
CA GLY A 249 -23.66 -3.78 16.42
C GLY A 249 -25.06 -3.61 17.01
N SER A 250 -25.74 -4.71 17.35
CA SER A 250 -27.03 -4.70 18.06
C SER A 250 -26.89 -4.52 19.59
N LYS A 251 -25.66 -4.52 20.12
CA LYS A 251 -25.37 -4.35 21.54
C LYS A 251 -25.09 -2.89 21.88
N GLU A 252 -25.47 -2.48 23.09
CA GLU A 252 -25.20 -1.14 23.62
C GLU A 252 -23.69 -0.86 23.69
N GLY A 253 -23.25 0.32 23.23
CA GLY A 253 -21.84 0.74 23.22
C GLY A 253 -21.02 0.28 22.01
N ASN A 254 -21.65 -0.35 21.02
CA ASN A 254 -21.04 -0.82 19.76
C ASN A 254 -21.50 -0.01 18.53
N GLU A 255 -21.83 1.27 18.70
CA GLU A 255 -22.29 2.15 17.63
C GLU A 255 -21.24 2.34 16.51
N TRP A 256 -19.96 2.12 16.83
CA TRP A 256 -18.84 2.12 15.88
C TRP A 256 -18.96 1.05 14.78
N VAL A 257 -19.79 0.01 14.98
CA VAL A 257 -20.01 -1.05 14.00
C VAL A 257 -20.89 -0.58 12.83
N THR A 258 -21.78 0.39 13.05
CA THR A 258 -22.69 0.88 12.00
C THR A 258 -21.96 1.41 10.75
N PRO A 259 -20.96 2.32 10.86
CA PRO A 259 -20.26 2.82 9.67
C PRO A 259 -19.50 1.73 8.91
N ILE A 260 -18.81 0.81 9.59
CA ILE A 260 -18.08 -0.29 8.93
C ILE A 260 -19.02 -1.27 8.20
N MET A 261 -20.22 -1.49 8.74
CA MET A 261 -21.25 -2.30 8.09
C MET A 261 -21.76 -1.66 6.81
N GLY A 262 -21.83 -0.33 6.76
CA GLY A 262 -22.13 0.42 5.55
C GLY A 262 -21.10 0.15 4.45
N PHE A 263 -19.81 0.21 4.79
CA PHE A 263 -18.73 -0.07 3.85
C PHE A 263 -18.74 -1.53 3.35
N LEU A 264 -18.88 -2.50 4.26
CA LEU A 264 -18.96 -3.92 3.92
C LEU A 264 -20.07 -4.22 2.91
N LYS A 265 -21.25 -3.60 3.08
CA LYS A 265 -22.42 -3.80 2.21
C LYS A 265 -22.29 -3.10 0.86
N GLN A 266 -21.48 -2.05 0.77
CA GLN A 266 -21.25 -1.29 -0.47
C GLN A 266 -20.05 -1.82 -1.27
N SER A 267 -19.19 -2.65 -0.67
CA SER A 267 -18.00 -3.22 -1.32
C SER A 267 -18.33 -4.37 -2.26
N SER A 268 -17.43 -4.65 -3.21
CA SER A 268 -17.58 -5.79 -4.12
C SER A 268 -17.59 -7.11 -3.34
N PRO A 269 -18.62 -7.96 -3.51
CA PRO A 269 -18.65 -9.29 -2.90
C PRO A 269 -17.44 -10.15 -3.31
N THR A 270 -17.02 -10.04 -4.57
CA THR A 270 -15.83 -10.71 -5.12
C THR A 270 -14.56 -10.19 -4.44
N GLY A 271 -14.39 -8.86 -4.39
CA GLY A 271 -13.26 -8.21 -3.75
C GLY A 271 -13.11 -8.61 -2.28
N LEU A 272 -14.21 -8.61 -1.52
CA LEU A 272 -14.20 -9.04 -0.11
C LEU A 272 -13.68 -10.47 0.07
N LYS A 273 -14.14 -11.43 -0.75
CA LYS A 273 -13.66 -12.83 -0.67
C LYS A 273 -12.17 -12.94 -1.03
N ILE A 274 -11.72 -12.24 -2.07
CA ILE A 274 -10.31 -12.23 -2.49
C ILE A 274 -9.41 -11.66 -1.38
N ASN A 275 -9.77 -10.50 -0.81
CA ASN A 275 -9.01 -9.85 0.26
C ASN A 275 -8.88 -10.76 1.49
N LEU A 276 -9.99 -11.34 1.96
CA LEU A 276 -9.98 -12.24 3.11
C LEU A 276 -9.04 -13.43 2.90
N ARG A 277 -9.13 -14.06 1.72
CA ARG A 277 -8.28 -15.20 1.37
C ARG A 277 -6.81 -14.79 1.25
N SER A 278 -6.53 -13.72 0.51
CA SER A 278 -5.18 -13.23 0.25
C SER A 278 -4.41 -12.97 1.55
N ILE A 279 -5.03 -12.24 2.49
CA ILE A 279 -4.43 -11.91 3.79
C ILE A 279 -4.21 -13.17 4.63
N ARG A 280 -5.19 -14.09 4.69
CA ARG A 280 -5.06 -15.32 5.48
C ARG A 280 -3.96 -16.25 4.97
N GLU A 281 -3.85 -16.41 3.66
CA GLU A 281 -2.74 -17.15 3.05
C GLU A 281 -1.39 -16.48 3.34
N GLY A 282 -1.36 -15.14 3.35
CA GLY A 282 -0.18 -14.32 3.64
C GLY A 282 0.48 -14.60 5.00
N ARG A 283 -0.29 -15.12 5.98
CA ARG A 283 0.22 -15.49 7.32
C ARG A 283 1.27 -16.59 7.28
N LYS A 284 1.24 -17.44 6.25
CA LYS A 284 2.14 -18.61 6.08
C LYS A 284 3.13 -18.42 4.93
N GLN A 285 3.09 -17.28 4.26
CA GLN A 285 3.88 -16.98 3.07
C GLN A 285 5.00 -16.01 3.41
N THR A 286 6.15 -16.19 2.75
CA THR A 286 7.20 -15.19 2.63
C THR A 286 6.71 -13.96 1.85
N LEU A 287 7.48 -12.87 1.88
CA LEU A 287 7.18 -11.68 1.07
C LEU A 287 7.12 -12.03 -0.42
N ALA A 288 8.09 -12.79 -0.93
CA ALA A 288 8.15 -13.16 -2.33
C ALA A 288 6.93 -14.00 -2.75
N GLU A 289 6.48 -14.92 -1.90
CA GLU A 289 5.25 -15.70 -2.15
C GLU A 289 3.99 -14.83 -2.13
N CYS A 290 3.91 -13.86 -1.21
CA CYS A 290 2.80 -12.90 -1.16
C CYS A 290 2.75 -12.07 -2.45
N LEU A 291 3.88 -11.49 -2.87
CA LEU A 291 3.96 -10.65 -4.07
C LEU A 291 3.66 -11.45 -5.34
N LYS A 292 4.17 -12.70 -5.48
CA LYS A 292 3.83 -13.59 -6.61
C LYS A 292 2.32 -13.89 -6.65
N LYS A 293 1.72 -14.23 -5.50
CA LYS A 293 0.27 -14.47 -5.38
C LYS A 293 -0.53 -13.23 -5.75
N GLU A 294 -0.21 -12.09 -5.15
CA GLU A 294 -0.90 -10.83 -5.39
C GLU A 294 -0.78 -10.39 -6.86
N PHE A 295 0.39 -10.58 -7.48
CA PHE A 295 0.58 -10.33 -8.91
C PHE A 295 -0.39 -11.13 -9.78
N ARG A 296 -0.53 -12.44 -9.53
CA ARG A 296 -1.51 -13.31 -10.23
C ARG A 296 -2.93 -12.78 -10.07
N VAL A 297 -3.29 -12.36 -8.86
CA VAL A 297 -4.60 -11.81 -8.55
C VAL A 297 -4.82 -10.49 -9.31
N SER A 298 -3.87 -9.55 -9.27
CA SER A 298 -3.93 -8.29 -10.02
C SER A 298 -4.09 -8.53 -11.52
N VAL A 299 -3.26 -9.39 -12.11
CA VAL A 299 -3.31 -9.71 -13.55
C VAL A 299 -4.66 -10.29 -13.94
N ASN A 300 -5.20 -11.23 -13.16
CA ASN A 300 -6.48 -11.87 -13.47
C ASN A 300 -7.68 -10.94 -13.23
N ILE A 301 -7.63 -10.08 -12.21
CA ILE A 301 -8.67 -9.06 -12.00
C ILE A 301 -8.69 -8.08 -13.17
N LEU A 302 -7.53 -7.58 -13.60
CA LEU A 302 -7.42 -6.63 -14.70
C LEU A 302 -7.72 -7.26 -16.07
N ARG A 303 -7.55 -8.58 -16.23
CA ARG A 303 -8.05 -9.30 -17.42
C ARG A 303 -9.55 -9.52 -17.43
N GLY A 304 -10.24 -9.23 -16.33
CA GLY A 304 -11.67 -9.52 -16.17
C GLY A 304 -11.97 -11.02 -16.10
N THR A 305 -11.01 -11.86 -15.64
CA THR A 305 -11.12 -13.32 -15.66
C THR A 305 -12.39 -13.83 -14.96
N ILE A 306 -12.83 -13.16 -13.90
CA ILE A 306 -13.98 -13.58 -13.08
C ILE A 306 -15.09 -12.54 -12.95
N SER A 307 -14.76 -11.25 -13.03
CA SER A 307 -15.69 -10.12 -12.91
C SER A 307 -15.04 -8.86 -13.50
N ASN A 308 -15.85 -7.85 -13.79
CA ASN A 308 -15.37 -6.52 -14.17
C ASN A 308 -15.47 -5.52 -13.00
N ASP A 309 -15.55 -6.01 -11.76
CA ASP A 309 -15.78 -5.18 -10.57
C ASP A 309 -14.68 -4.11 -10.42
N ALA A 310 -13.41 -4.40 -10.76
CA ALA A 310 -12.35 -3.40 -10.71
C ALA A 310 -12.62 -2.17 -11.61
N TYR A 311 -13.13 -2.41 -12.81
CA TYR A 311 -13.50 -1.34 -13.75
C TYR A 311 -14.76 -0.60 -13.30
N GLU A 312 -15.75 -1.33 -12.77
CA GLU A 312 -16.97 -0.74 -12.26
C GLU A 312 -16.74 0.10 -10.99
N GLY A 313 -15.85 -0.36 -10.11
CA GLY A 313 -15.44 0.38 -8.91
C GLY A 313 -14.68 1.65 -9.28
N ALA A 314 -13.73 1.56 -10.22
CA ALA A 314 -13.03 2.73 -10.74
C ALA A 314 -14.02 3.73 -11.38
N ARG A 315 -14.99 3.24 -12.17
CA ARG A 315 -16.05 4.07 -12.73
C ARG A 315 -16.84 4.78 -11.63
N ALA A 316 -17.40 4.04 -10.69
CA ALA A 316 -18.32 4.56 -9.69
C ALA A 316 -17.67 5.51 -8.66
N LEU A 317 -16.42 5.23 -8.26
CA LEU A 317 -15.75 5.95 -7.17
C LEU A 317 -14.81 7.05 -7.66
N THR A 318 -14.17 6.87 -8.83
CA THR A 318 -13.11 7.77 -9.29
C THR A 318 -13.51 8.58 -10.52
N ILE A 319 -14.16 7.96 -11.50
CA ILE A 319 -14.50 8.60 -12.79
C ILE A 319 -15.83 9.36 -12.69
N ASP A 320 -16.94 8.64 -12.52
CA ASP A 320 -18.28 9.22 -12.46
C ASP A 320 -18.61 9.76 -11.07
N LYS A 321 -17.96 9.22 -10.03
CA LYS A 321 -18.13 9.61 -8.62
C LYS A 321 -19.59 9.55 -8.15
N ASP A 322 -20.38 8.64 -8.72
CA ASP A 322 -21.77 8.42 -8.34
C ASP A 322 -21.91 7.64 -7.03
N ASN A 323 -20.82 6.98 -6.58
CA ASN A 323 -20.78 6.10 -5.41
C ASN A 323 -21.82 4.97 -5.47
N ARG A 324 -22.14 4.48 -6.68
CA ARG A 324 -23.16 3.45 -6.94
C ARG A 324 -22.63 2.37 -7.88
N PRO A 325 -21.65 1.58 -7.43
CA PRO A 325 -21.12 0.49 -8.24
C PRO A 325 -22.16 -0.62 -8.45
N GLY A 326 -22.32 -1.04 -9.69
CA GLY A 326 -23.15 -2.18 -10.11
C GLY A 326 -22.37 -3.49 -10.10
N TRP A 327 -22.04 -3.99 -8.91
CA TRP A 327 -21.25 -5.21 -8.73
C TRP A 327 -21.85 -6.43 -9.44
N ASN A 328 -21.00 -7.27 -10.02
CA ASN A 328 -21.40 -8.52 -10.64
C ASN A 328 -20.43 -9.65 -10.28
N PRO A 329 -20.82 -10.59 -9.39
CA PRO A 329 -22.15 -10.74 -8.79
C PRO A 329 -22.50 -9.67 -7.73
N ALA A 330 -23.81 -9.43 -7.53
CA ALA A 330 -24.29 -8.37 -6.64
C ALA A 330 -24.29 -8.77 -5.15
N THR A 331 -24.27 -10.07 -4.86
CA THR A 331 -24.32 -10.58 -3.48
C THR A 331 -23.24 -11.63 -3.20
N LEU A 332 -22.88 -11.79 -1.93
CA LEU A 332 -21.87 -12.78 -1.49
C LEU A 332 -22.24 -14.24 -1.79
N ASP A 333 -23.54 -14.55 -1.81
CA ASP A 333 -24.04 -15.91 -2.05
C ASP A 333 -23.94 -16.31 -3.53
N GLU A 334 -23.83 -15.32 -4.43
CA GLU A 334 -23.67 -15.53 -5.87
C GLU A 334 -22.20 -15.60 -6.29
N VAL A 335 -21.26 -15.28 -5.38
CA VAL A 335 -19.81 -15.40 -5.67
C VAL A 335 -19.40 -16.86 -5.63
N ASP A 336 -19.07 -17.38 -6.81
CA ASP A 336 -18.58 -18.74 -7.02
C ASP A 336 -17.13 -18.90 -6.52
N ASP A 337 -16.93 -19.73 -5.50
CA ASP A 337 -15.61 -20.00 -4.92
C ASP A 337 -14.67 -20.70 -5.91
N GLU A 338 -15.19 -21.47 -6.88
CA GLU A 338 -14.38 -22.07 -7.94
C GLU A 338 -13.81 -21.00 -8.88
N LYS A 339 -14.59 -19.96 -9.18
CA LYS A 339 -14.08 -18.79 -9.93
C LYS A 339 -13.05 -18.02 -9.13
N ILE A 340 -13.28 -17.82 -7.83
CA ILE A 340 -12.26 -17.19 -6.96
C ILE A 340 -10.95 -17.95 -7.02
N ASN A 341 -10.95 -19.29 -7.08
CA ASN A 341 -9.71 -20.06 -7.22
C ASN A 341 -8.91 -19.68 -8.48
N LEU A 342 -9.56 -19.34 -9.60
CA LEU A 342 -8.91 -19.03 -10.87
C LEU A 342 -7.94 -17.85 -10.76
N VAL A 343 -8.25 -16.83 -9.96
CA VAL A 343 -7.38 -15.64 -9.84
C VAL A 343 -6.11 -15.90 -9.04
N PHE A 344 -6.05 -16.99 -8.27
CA PHE A 344 -4.89 -17.40 -7.47
C PHE A 344 -4.02 -18.46 -8.16
N LEU A 345 -4.48 -19.05 -9.28
CA LEU A 345 -3.73 -20.06 -10.00
C LEU A 345 -2.43 -19.47 -10.58
N PRO A 346 -1.36 -20.28 -10.69
CA PRO A 346 -0.15 -19.88 -11.38
C PRO A 346 -0.44 -19.36 -12.80
N LEU A 347 0.30 -18.34 -13.21
CA LEU A 347 0.30 -17.89 -14.60
C LEU A 347 1.25 -18.75 -15.43
N GLU A 348 1.24 -18.56 -16.76
CA GLU A 348 2.25 -19.17 -17.64
C GLU A 348 3.67 -18.68 -17.25
N ASP A 349 4.67 -19.55 -17.41
CA ASP A 349 6.04 -19.32 -16.90
C ASP A 349 6.71 -18.06 -17.47
N ASP A 350 6.30 -17.61 -18.64
CA ASP A 350 6.81 -16.42 -19.35
C ASP A 350 6.21 -15.10 -18.84
N ILE A 351 5.06 -15.14 -18.17
CA ILE A 351 4.37 -13.97 -17.63
C ILE A 351 4.32 -13.93 -16.10
N GLU A 352 4.72 -15.00 -15.41
CA GLU A 352 4.77 -15.06 -13.94
C GLU A 352 5.79 -14.09 -13.35
N LEU A 353 5.48 -13.52 -12.17
CA LEU A 353 6.39 -12.59 -11.50
C LEU A 353 7.69 -13.29 -11.08
N ARG A 354 8.82 -12.82 -11.63
CA ARG A 354 10.15 -13.28 -11.23
C ARG A 354 10.81 -12.27 -10.33
N ILE A 355 11.08 -12.72 -9.11
CA ILE A 355 11.76 -11.96 -8.08
C ILE A 355 13.15 -12.59 -7.90
N PRO A 356 14.23 -11.81 -7.80
CA PRO A 356 15.57 -12.36 -7.60
C PRO A 356 15.67 -13.05 -6.24
N GLU A 357 15.96 -14.36 -6.27
CA GLU A 357 16.16 -15.21 -5.09
C GLU A 357 17.60 -15.18 -4.59
N THR A 358 18.51 -14.59 -5.37
CA THR A 358 19.95 -14.48 -5.09
C THR A 358 20.44 -13.05 -5.23
N GLU A 359 21.51 -12.73 -4.51
CA GLU A 359 22.14 -11.40 -4.56
C GLU A 359 22.86 -11.12 -5.89
N ASP A 360 23.31 -12.17 -6.58
CA ASP A 360 23.91 -12.08 -7.90
C ASP A 360 22.85 -11.59 -8.89
N ASN A 361 23.06 -10.40 -9.46
CA ASN A 361 22.09 -9.70 -10.33
C ASN A 361 20.76 -9.38 -9.63
N ARG A 362 20.78 -8.89 -8.37
CA ARG A 362 19.60 -8.39 -7.66
C ARG A 362 18.70 -7.47 -8.50
N TRP A 363 19.27 -6.54 -9.25
CA TRP A 363 18.51 -5.63 -10.13
C TRP A 363 18.32 -6.19 -11.57
N GLY A 364 18.74 -7.43 -11.80
CA GLY A 364 18.50 -8.18 -13.04
C GLY A 364 17.07 -8.74 -13.11
N GLY A 365 16.65 -9.17 -14.29
CA GLY A 365 15.25 -9.55 -14.54
C GLY A 365 14.28 -8.36 -14.50
N LYS A 366 14.82 -7.13 -14.46
CA LYS A 366 14.15 -5.93 -14.97
C LYS A 366 13.83 -6.15 -16.45
N TYR A 367 12.83 -5.44 -16.96
CA TYR A 367 12.28 -5.56 -18.31
C TYR A 367 13.27 -5.22 -19.43
N GLU A 368 14.29 -6.04 -19.57
CA GLU A 368 15.01 -6.16 -20.82
C GLU A 368 14.07 -6.93 -21.75
N THR A 369 13.35 -6.13 -22.54
CA THR A 369 12.53 -6.51 -23.70
C THR A 369 13.04 -7.71 -24.48
#